data_AF-A0A3D4UVB9-F1
#
_entry.id   AF-A0A3D4UVB9-F1
#
_cell.length_a   1.000
_cell.length_b   1.000
_cell.length_c   1.000
_cell.angle_alpha   90.00
_cell.angle_beta   90.00
_cell.angle_gamma   90.00
#
_symmetry.space_group_name_H-M   'P 1'
#
loop_
_entity.id
_entity.type
_entity.pdbx_description
1 polymer ?
#
loop_
_entity_poly.entity_id
_entity_poly.type
_entity_poly.pdbx_seq_one_letter_code
_entity_poly.pdbx_strand_id
1 'polypeptide(L)'
;MKADVDNGKYKPAALGEFLGDANAALFNTSIKGLEVYRSDNGGDSWKITHDYEIPGVYNTYGYYFGEIRVDPNDENTIYALGVPFIKSTDGGKSWEIKANNDPVHADQQALWINPNDSEHILLGNDGGLYESHDGGENFIHHNSEAVGQFYTVSVDMEKPYNIYGGLQDNGTFVGPSTSSPNRNRPWERLFGGDGMHVYANPQNSDIVYVGFQYGNYFRLDRDKGTTTGITPRHDVGEPRYRYNWNTPVNLSHHNPDVVYFGSQKLSRSLDRGETWTAISPDLTNDHPNGDVPYSTITTIAESPLDFNQIWVGTDDGNIQITRDGGASWTNVTGSIPKDLWVSEVHASVHDKGTAYASLNGYRFDDFDTYLYKTTDFGKTWTSLKGNLPNEVANVIVQDPLVPSILYAGLDHGTYISFNDGKEWHYLNQLPNVASYDMVVHPRELELVIGTHGRSIWVMDVKPLHTLSDRLSERVTGFSPEDIRHSSRWGSQFSPYREPFNPSVNLMYFVSNKTGSSVEITVNNKEGEKVFSTKQDSDYGFNIVEWDLVVKTDKAGNKSYIQKGEYTIEFKVGNTKHSVDFNVK
;
A
#
# COMPACT_ATOMS: atom_id res chain seq x y z
N MET A 1 34.84 -18.12 18.40
CA MET A 1 35.07 -16.65 18.48
C MET A 1 36.24 -16.28 19.39
N LYS A 2 36.17 -16.40 20.73
CA LYS A 2 37.31 -16.02 21.59
C LYS A 2 38.61 -16.76 21.24
N ALA A 3 38.54 -18.08 21.06
CA ALA A 3 39.67 -18.89 20.59
C ALA A 3 40.16 -18.50 19.17
N ASP A 4 39.28 -17.98 18.30
CA ASP A 4 39.67 -17.53 16.96
C ASP A 4 40.44 -16.19 17.01
N VAL A 5 40.12 -15.32 17.98
CA VAL A 5 40.89 -14.09 18.27
C VAL A 5 42.25 -14.45 18.87
N ASP A 6 42.24 -15.32 19.87
CA ASP A 6 43.45 -15.72 20.59
C ASP A 6 44.45 -16.43 19.64
N ASN A 7 43.93 -17.10 18.61
CA ASN A 7 44.72 -17.75 17.55
C ASN A 7 45.01 -16.85 16.34
N GLY A 8 44.62 -15.56 16.38
CA GLY A 8 44.90 -14.58 15.32
C GLY A 8 44.08 -14.73 14.03
N LYS A 9 43.05 -15.58 14.01
CA LYS A 9 42.17 -15.78 12.84
C LYS A 9 41.33 -14.53 12.56
N TYR A 10 40.90 -13.80 13.60
CA TYR A 10 40.16 -12.54 13.45
C TYR A 10 40.76 -11.43 14.34
N LYS A 11 40.79 -10.20 13.82
CA LYS A 11 41.16 -9.02 14.61
C LYS A 11 40.03 -8.68 15.60
N PRO A 12 40.33 -8.21 16.82
CA PRO A 12 39.30 -7.75 17.76
C PRO A 12 38.32 -6.73 17.18
N ALA A 13 38.79 -5.81 16.32
CA ALA A 13 37.94 -4.85 15.62
C ALA A 13 36.87 -5.51 14.74
N ALA A 14 37.20 -6.61 14.05
CA ALA A 14 36.25 -7.35 13.21
C ALA A 14 35.13 -8.01 14.05
N LEU A 15 35.39 -8.33 15.33
CA LEU A 15 34.33 -8.78 16.24
C LEU A 15 33.48 -7.62 16.77
N GLY A 16 34.07 -6.45 17.00
CA GLY A 16 33.31 -5.25 17.32
C GLY A 16 32.36 -4.87 16.20
N GLU A 17 32.82 -4.96 14.96
CA GLU A 17 32.01 -4.75 13.76
C GLU A 17 30.91 -5.81 13.61
N PHE A 18 31.23 -7.09 13.82
CA PHE A 18 30.26 -8.19 13.75
C PHE A 18 29.17 -8.15 14.83
N LEU A 19 29.53 -7.77 16.06
CA LEU A 19 28.61 -7.76 17.20
C LEU A 19 27.85 -6.44 17.37
N GLY A 20 28.35 -5.35 16.79
CA GLY A 20 27.73 -4.04 16.94
C GLY A 20 26.50 -3.84 16.06
N ASP A 21 25.60 -2.98 16.52
CA ASP A 21 24.39 -2.58 15.80
C ASP A 21 24.72 -1.52 14.71
N ALA A 22 24.23 -1.72 13.49
CA ALA A 22 24.41 -0.80 12.38
C ALA A 22 23.59 0.48 12.55
N ASN A 23 22.48 0.42 13.28
CA ASN A 23 21.58 1.54 13.49
C ASN A 23 21.89 2.31 14.79
N ALA A 24 22.82 1.83 15.61
CA ALA A 24 23.15 2.48 16.89
C ALA A 24 23.58 3.95 16.72
N ALA A 25 24.21 4.33 15.61
CA ALA A 25 24.59 5.72 15.37
C ALA A 25 23.36 6.63 15.09
N LEU A 26 22.36 6.12 14.38
CA LEU A 26 21.09 6.82 14.12
C LEU A 26 20.35 7.15 15.42
N PHE A 27 20.38 6.25 16.40
CA PHE A 27 19.61 6.37 17.63
C PHE A 27 20.38 6.94 18.84
N ASN A 28 21.72 7.01 18.79
CA ASN A 28 22.56 7.44 19.92
C ASN A 28 23.20 8.84 19.74
N THR A 29 22.73 9.65 18.79
CA THR A 29 23.22 11.03 18.65
C THR A 29 22.75 11.88 19.83
N SER A 30 23.66 12.63 20.47
CA SER A 30 23.31 13.53 21.58
C SER A 30 22.62 14.79 21.03
N ILE A 31 21.36 14.96 21.38
CA ILE A 31 20.52 16.09 20.97
C ILE A 31 20.10 16.83 22.23
N LYS A 32 20.20 18.17 22.22
CA LYS A 32 19.84 19.02 23.38
C LYS A 32 18.37 18.92 23.81
N GLY A 33 17.49 18.44 22.92
CA GLY A 33 16.05 18.40 23.14
C GLY A 33 15.36 19.75 22.91
N LEU A 34 14.19 19.94 23.52
CA LEU A 34 13.39 21.16 23.39
C LEU A 34 13.96 22.31 24.24
N GLU A 35 14.29 23.44 23.61
CA GLU A 35 14.53 24.72 24.28
C GLU A 35 13.40 25.70 23.93
N VAL A 36 12.74 26.27 24.93
CA VAL A 36 11.66 27.24 24.72
C VAL A 36 12.13 28.62 25.14
N TYR A 37 12.00 29.57 24.23
CA TYR A 37 12.32 30.97 24.45
C TYR A 37 11.02 31.77 24.44
N ARG A 38 10.89 32.72 25.37
CA ARG A 38 9.75 33.65 25.46
C ARG A 38 10.23 35.10 25.38
N SER A 39 9.43 35.94 24.72
CA SER A 39 9.58 37.39 24.69
C SER A 39 8.30 38.06 25.19
N ASP A 40 8.44 38.97 26.15
CA ASP A 40 7.34 39.78 26.69
C ASP A 40 7.35 41.22 26.14
N ASN A 41 8.18 41.49 25.13
CA ASN A 41 8.38 42.84 24.55
C ASN A 41 8.34 42.83 23.02
N GLY A 42 7.47 42.01 22.43
CA GLY A 42 7.25 42.00 20.98
C GLY A 42 8.43 41.46 20.16
N GLY A 43 9.34 40.70 20.78
CA GLY A 43 10.48 40.08 20.12
C GLY A 43 11.81 40.83 20.28
N ASP A 44 11.84 41.98 20.97
CA ASP A 44 13.07 42.77 21.19
C ASP A 44 14.11 42.00 22.01
N SER A 45 13.67 41.17 22.96
CA SER A 45 14.54 40.27 23.72
C SER A 45 13.84 38.96 24.04
N TRP A 46 14.62 37.87 24.06
CA TRP A 46 14.16 36.52 24.35
C TRP A 46 14.89 35.96 25.56
N LYS A 47 14.18 35.19 26.39
CA LYS A 47 14.75 34.44 27.51
C LYS A 47 14.31 32.99 27.42
N ILE A 48 15.23 32.08 27.69
CA ILE A 48 14.87 30.68 27.89
C ILE A 48 13.91 30.59 29.09
N THR A 49 12.88 29.77 29.00
CA THR A 49 11.81 29.67 30.01
C THR A 49 12.16 28.70 31.13
N HIS A 50 13.12 27.80 30.90
CA HIS A 50 13.50 26.71 31.80
C HIS A 50 15.03 26.64 32.01
N ASP A 51 15.46 25.92 33.03
CA ASP A 51 16.87 25.74 33.42
C ASP A 51 17.32 24.27 33.44
N TYR A 52 16.56 23.38 32.81
CA TYR A 52 16.81 21.94 32.72
C TYR A 52 16.58 21.41 31.30
N GLU A 53 17.16 20.25 30.96
CA GLU A 53 16.97 19.64 29.64
C GLU A 53 15.59 18.98 29.49
N ILE A 54 14.96 19.14 28.32
CA ILE A 54 13.69 18.49 27.98
C ILE A 54 13.94 17.48 26.84
N PRO A 55 14.49 16.28 27.15
CA PRO A 55 14.82 15.28 26.14
C PRO A 55 13.58 14.58 25.59
N GLY A 56 13.71 13.93 24.44
CA GLY A 56 12.67 13.05 23.88
C GLY A 56 11.48 13.74 23.23
N VAL A 57 11.42 15.08 23.24
CA VAL A 57 10.42 15.84 22.48
C VAL A 57 10.73 15.81 20.98
N TYR A 58 12.00 15.99 20.65
CA TYR A 58 12.53 15.97 19.30
C TYR A 58 13.73 15.05 19.23
N ASN A 59 13.80 14.28 18.14
CA ASN A 59 15.01 13.56 17.72
C ASN A 59 15.65 14.32 16.54
N THR A 60 16.03 13.63 15.47
CA THR A 60 16.65 14.25 14.28
C THR A 60 15.68 15.03 13.39
N TYR A 61 14.37 15.02 13.70
CA TYR A 61 13.30 15.54 12.83
C TYR A 61 12.47 16.67 13.44
N GLY A 62 12.99 17.39 14.44
CA GLY A 62 12.26 18.51 15.06
C GLY A 62 11.83 19.61 14.07
N TYR A 63 12.47 19.71 12.90
CA TYR A 63 12.07 20.63 11.83
C TYR A 63 10.75 20.26 11.14
N TYR A 64 10.27 19.01 11.29
CA TYR A 64 9.09 18.50 10.59
C TYR A 64 7.80 18.80 11.37
N PHE A 65 7.80 18.67 12.69
CA PHE A 65 6.61 18.82 13.55
C PHE A 65 6.83 19.67 14.82
N GLY A 66 8.02 20.26 15.02
CA GLY A 66 8.37 20.97 16.24
C GLY A 66 7.72 22.35 16.35
N GLU A 67 6.48 22.38 16.84
CA GLU A 67 5.69 23.60 16.97
C GLU A 67 5.27 23.90 18.42
N ILE A 68 5.15 25.18 18.75
CA ILE A 68 4.55 25.65 20.01
C ILE A 68 3.15 26.19 19.73
N ARG A 69 2.19 25.88 20.61
CA ARG A 69 0.86 26.48 20.62
C ARG A 69 0.61 27.15 21.97
N VAL A 70 -0.05 28.30 21.92
CA VAL A 70 -0.44 29.07 23.10
C VAL A 70 -1.95 29.01 23.21
N ASP A 71 -2.46 28.78 24.42
CA ASP A 71 -3.88 28.85 24.71
C ASP A 71 -4.40 30.29 24.45
N PRO A 72 -5.48 30.46 23.66
CA PRO A 72 -6.05 31.78 23.38
C PRO A 72 -6.60 32.52 24.61
N ASN A 73 -6.85 31.82 25.72
CA ASN A 73 -7.40 32.39 26.96
C ASN A 73 -6.38 32.50 28.10
N ASP A 74 -5.19 31.90 27.98
CA ASP A 74 -4.11 31.99 28.98
C ASP A 74 -2.73 31.90 28.33
N GLU A 75 -2.01 33.02 28.32
CA GLU A 75 -0.65 33.11 27.76
C GLU A 75 0.40 32.23 28.46
N ASN A 76 0.13 31.72 29.66
CA ASN A 76 1.03 30.83 30.37
C ASN A 76 0.76 29.35 30.07
N THR A 77 -0.39 29.04 29.48
CA THR A 77 -0.73 27.69 29.04
C THR A 77 -0.23 27.50 27.61
N ILE A 78 0.83 26.71 27.47
CA ILE A 78 1.47 26.41 26.19
C ILE A 78 1.64 24.92 25.99
N TYR A 79 1.62 24.50 24.73
CA TYR A 79 1.80 23.11 24.30
C TYR A 79 2.99 23.05 23.36
N ALA A 80 3.81 22.01 23.50
CA ALA A 80 4.84 21.69 22.52
C ALA A 80 4.42 20.41 21.78
N LEU A 81 4.35 20.55 20.47
CA LEU A 81 4.10 19.47 19.55
C LEU A 81 5.44 18.81 19.24
N GLY A 82 5.49 17.49 19.43
CA GLY A 82 6.68 16.68 19.39
C GLY A 82 6.34 15.20 19.25
N VAL A 83 7.31 14.33 19.52
CA VAL A 83 7.06 12.88 19.63
C VAL A 83 5.99 12.64 20.72
N PRO A 84 6.17 13.12 21.98
CA PRO A 84 5.10 13.21 22.95
C PRO A 84 4.27 14.50 22.79
N PHE A 85 3.03 14.46 23.29
CA PHE A 85 2.23 15.65 23.52
C PHE A 85 2.50 16.18 24.94
N ILE A 86 3.13 17.37 25.04
CA ILE A 86 3.46 17.97 26.34
C ILE A 86 2.84 19.37 26.52
N LYS A 87 2.48 19.69 27.77
CA LYS A 87 1.86 20.96 28.17
C LYS A 87 2.66 21.61 29.29
N SER A 88 2.64 22.94 29.32
CA SER A 88 3.08 23.79 30.42
C SER A 88 1.95 24.75 30.77
N THR A 89 1.78 25.07 32.06
CA THR A 89 0.79 26.04 32.56
C THR A 89 1.44 27.22 33.28
N ASP A 90 2.77 27.35 33.20
CA ASP A 90 3.58 28.37 33.88
C ASP A 90 4.48 29.16 32.92
N GLY A 91 4.12 29.18 31.64
CA GLY A 91 4.82 29.89 30.57
C GLY A 91 6.09 29.17 30.10
N GLY A 92 6.14 27.84 30.22
CA GLY A 92 7.24 27.00 29.75
C GLY A 92 8.35 26.75 30.77
N LYS A 93 8.11 27.05 32.07
CA LYS A 93 9.09 26.79 33.14
C LYS A 93 9.09 25.34 33.57
N SER A 94 7.92 24.70 33.56
CA SER A 94 7.77 23.26 33.80
C SER A 94 6.87 22.63 32.74
N TRP A 95 7.14 21.36 32.42
CA TRP A 95 6.47 20.61 31.36
C TRP A 95 6.03 19.24 31.86
N GLU A 96 4.87 18.81 31.37
CA GLU A 96 4.25 17.53 31.70
C GLU A 96 3.74 16.84 30.44
N ILE A 97 3.95 15.52 30.36
CA ILE A 97 3.36 14.68 29.32
C ILE A 97 1.86 14.57 29.59
N LYS A 98 1.07 14.84 28.54
CA LYS A 98 -0.38 14.69 28.53
C LYS A 98 -0.78 13.39 27.83
N ALA A 99 -2.06 13.02 27.91
CA ALA A 99 -2.56 11.74 27.40
C ALA A 99 -1.93 10.47 28.02
N ASN A 100 -1.35 10.54 29.22
CA ASN A 100 -0.67 9.37 29.82
C ASN A 100 -1.61 8.18 30.10
N ASN A 101 -2.89 8.44 30.34
CA ASN A 101 -3.89 7.39 30.64
C ASN A 101 -4.49 6.78 29.36
N ASP A 102 -4.53 7.55 28.27
CA ASP A 102 -5.01 7.12 26.96
C ASP A 102 -4.07 7.68 25.88
N PRO A 103 -2.94 6.98 25.62
CA PRO A 103 -1.86 7.50 24.80
C PRO A 103 -2.34 7.82 23.37
N VAL A 104 -2.16 9.07 22.98
CA VAL A 104 -2.25 9.47 21.57
C VAL A 104 -1.05 8.93 20.80
N HIS A 105 -1.21 8.79 19.48
CA HIS A 105 -0.09 8.44 18.61
C HIS A 105 1.04 9.48 18.69
N ALA A 106 2.27 9.07 18.38
CA ALA A 106 3.43 9.96 18.34
C ALA A 106 3.35 10.99 17.19
N ASP A 107 4.29 11.93 17.17
CA ASP A 107 4.52 12.92 16.11
C ASP A 107 3.33 13.88 15.92
N GLN A 108 3.18 14.78 16.90
CA GLN A 108 2.12 15.77 16.91
C GLN A 108 2.35 16.83 15.84
N GLN A 109 1.47 16.93 14.84
CA GLN A 109 1.62 17.81 13.68
C GLN A 109 0.80 19.10 13.80
N ALA A 110 -0.36 19.02 14.46
CA ALA A 110 -1.30 20.12 14.55
C ALA A 110 -2.05 20.10 15.87
N LEU A 111 -2.29 21.28 16.44
CA LEU A 111 -3.17 21.45 17.58
C LEU A 111 -4.01 22.70 17.39
N TRP A 112 -5.31 22.54 17.56
CA TRP A 112 -6.30 23.60 17.64
C TRP A 112 -6.88 23.64 19.05
N ILE A 113 -6.95 24.84 19.63
CA ILE A 113 -7.53 25.08 20.95
C ILE A 113 -8.74 25.98 20.74
N ASN A 114 -9.89 25.57 21.27
CA ASN A 114 -11.12 26.33 21.10
C ASN A 114 -11.01 27.68 21.83
N PRO A 115 -11.14 28.82 21.13
CA PRO A 115 -11.01 30.14 21.76
C PRO A 115 -12.10 30.44 22.79
N ASN A 116 -13.21 29.71 22.80
CA ASN A 116 -14.27 29.89 23.79
C ASN A 116 -14.20 28.87 24.94
N ASP A 117 -13.31 27.88 24.86
CA ASP A 117 -13.20 26.79 25.84
C ASP A 117 -11.82 26.11 25.75
N SER A 118 -10.90 26.51 26.62
CA SER A 118 -9.52 25.99 26.65
C SER A 118 -9.41 24.48 26.89
N GLU A 119 -10.45 23.85 27.42
CA GLU A 119 -10.47 22.40 27.64
C GLU A 119 -10.81 21.63 26.36
N HIS A 120 -11.43 22.27 25.37
CA HIS A 120 -11.74 21.65 24.09
C HIS A 120 -10.59 21.84 23.09
N ILE A 121 -9.87 20.75 22.81
CA ILE A 121 -8.75 20.73 21.89
C ILE A 121 -8.89 19.64 20.83
N LEU A 122 -8.40 19.94 19.63
CA LEU A 122 -8.24 18.97 18.54
C LEU A 122 -6.76 18.81 18.24
N LEU A 123 -6.27 17.57 18.27
CA LEU A 123 -4.89 17.19 18.07
C LEU A 123 -4.79 16.31 16.82
N GLY A 124 -4.02 16.76 15.84
CA GLY A 124 -3.68 16.01 14.63
C GLY A 124 -2.24 15.50 14.72
N ASN A 125 -2.06 14.21 14.45
CA ASN A 125 -0.76 13.54 14.43
C ASN A 125 -0.77 12.42 13.38
N ASP A 126 0.33 11.67 13.28
CA ASP A 126 0.47 10.62 12.26
C ASP A 126 -0.50 9.43 12.48
N GLY A 127 -1.12 9.33 13.65
CA GLY A 127 -2.22 8.40 13.94
C GLY A 127 -3.62 8.91 13.61
N GLY A 128 -3.76 10.17 13.17
CA GLY A 128 -5.03 10.79 12.77
C GLY A 128 -5.48 11.94 13.66
N LEU A 129 -6.81 12.07 13.84
CA LEU A 129 -7.43 13.17 14.58
C LEU A 129 -7.91 12.71 15.96
N TYR A 130 -7.55 13.47 16.99
CA TYR A 130 -7.91 13.25 18.38
C TYR A 130 -8.64 14.47 18.94
N GLU A 131 -9.64 14.26 19.79
CA GLU A 131 -10.43 15.32 20.45
C GLU A 131 -10.41 15.15 21.96
N SER A 132 -10.18 16.23 22.70
CA SER A 132 -10.26 16.27 24.17
C SER A 132 -11.20 17.38 24.60
N HIS A 133 -11.90 17.15 25.72
CA HIS A 133 -12.74 18.13 26.43
C HIS A 133 -12.27 18.37 27.87
N ASP A 134 -11.02 18.01 28.17
CA ASP A 134 -10.36 18.15 29.47
C ASP A 134 -8.90 18.63 29.32
N GLY A 135 -8.67 19.47 28.31
CA GLY A 135 -7.42 20.22 28.17
C GLY A 135 -6.22 19.34 27.77
N GLY A 136 -6.50 18.14 27.26
CA GLY A 136 -5.54 17.15 26.78
C GLY A 136 -5.24 16.01 27.74
N GLU A 137 -5.97 15.84 28.84
CA GLU A 137 -5.76 14.70 29.74
C GLU A 137 -6.21 13.39 29.11
N ASN A 138 -7.36 13.38 28.44
CA ASN A 138 -7.91 12.22 27.74
C ASN A 138 -8.38 12.60 26.34
N PHE A 139 -8.30 11.66 25.40
CA PHE A 139 -8.65 11.90 24.00
C PHE A 139 -9.63 10.87 23.45
N ILE A 140 -10.52 11.31 22.58
CA ILE A 140 -11.33 10.49 21.69
C ILE A 140 -10.60 10.42 20.35
N HIS A 141 -10.29 9.21 19.87
CA HIS A 141 -9.66 9.00 18.56
C HIS A 141 -10.70 8.91 17.44
N HIS A 142 -10.69 9.87 16.53
CA HIS A 142 -11.58 9.94 15.37
C HIS A 142 -11.03 9.13 14.19
N ASN A 143 -10.93 7.81 14.36
CA ASN A 143 -10.37 6.89 13.36
C ASN A 143 -11.43 6.30 12.41
N SER A 144 -12.28 7.15 11.84
CA SER A 144 -13.32 6.74 10.88
C SER A 144 -12.92 6.90 9.43
N GLU A 145 -11.90 7.70 9.15
CA GLU A 145 -11.49 8.05 7.80
C GLU A 145 -10.45 7.07 7.24
N ALA A 146 -10.59 6.71 5.96
CA ALA A 146 -9.62 5.87 5.26
C ALA A 146 -8.40 6.71 4.83
N VAL A 147 -7.50 6.98 5.77
CA VAL A 147 -6.28 7.81 5.57
C VAL A 147 -4.97 7.02 5.70
N GLY A 148 -5.04 5.68 5.73
CA GLY A 148 -3.86 4.84 5.90
C GLY A 148 -2.84 5.01 4.76
N GLN A 149 -1.56 5.05 5.12
CA GLN A 149 -0.42 5.17 4.21
C GLN A 149 0.31 3.83 4.08
N PHE A 150 -0.09 3.03 3.09
CA PHE A 150 0.54 1.73 2.86
C PHE A 150 1.84 1.88 2.06
N TYR A 151 2.91 1.23 2.50
CA TYR A 151 4.11 1.04 1.70
C TYR A 151 3.98 -0.17 0.78
N THR A 152 3.43 -1.27 1.30
CA THR A 152 3.32 -2.55 0.58
C THR A 152 2.03 -3.27 0.94
N VAL A 153 1.51 -4.08 0.03
CA VAL A 153 0.33 -4.95 0.23
C VAL A 153 0.59 -6.38 -0.24
N SER A 154 0.03 -7.35 0.47
CA SER A 154 0.07 -8.77 0.07
C SER A 154 -1.24 -9.47 0.44
N VAL A 155 -1.43 -10.67 -0.10
CA VAL A 155 -2.64 -11.47 0.12
C VAL A 155 -2.30 -12.92 0.45
N ASP A 156 -3.14 -13.57 1.25
CA ASP A 156 -3.08 -15.02 1.49
C ASP A 156 -4.02 -15.81 0.57
N MET A 157 -4.19 -17.11 0.86
CA MET A 157 -5.08 -18.01 0.13
C MET A 157 -6.30 -18.47 0.95
N GLU A 158 -6.61 -17.83 2.07
CA GLU A 158 -7.77 -18.16 2.91
C GLU A 158 -9.11 -17.85 2.22
N LYS A 159 -10.25 -18.21 2.84
CA LYS A 159 -11.61 -17.92 2.32
C LYS A 159 -12.54 -17.33 3.40
N PRO A 160 -12.95 -16.05 3.31
CA PRO A 160 -12.40 -15.03 2.39
C PRO A 160 -10.90 -14.85 2.62
N TYR A 161 -10.16 -14.45 1.58
CA TYR A 161 -8.72 -14.19 1.71
C TYR A 161 -8.49 -12.96 2.60
N ASN A 162 -7.31 -12.90 3.21
CA ASN A 162 -6.88 -11.74 3.97
C ASN A 162 -5.89 -10.90 3.16
N ILE A 163 -5.98 -9.59 3.38
CA ILE A 163 -5.06 -8.58 2.87
C ILE A 163 -4.17 -8.19 4.04
N TYR A 164 -2.86 -8.17 3.78
CA TYR A 164 -1.84 -7.72 4.71
C TYR A 164 -1.25 -6.44 4.16
N GLY A 165 -0.87 -5.52 5.04
CA GLY A 165 -0.14 -4.34 4.61
C GLY A 165 0.68 -3.72 5.71
N GLY A 166 1.81 -3.16 5.30
CA GLY A 166 2.70 -2.37 6.13
C GLY A 166 2.40 -0.88 5.94
N LEU A 167 2.22 -0.15 7.04
CA LEU A 167 1.88 1.26 7.05
C LEU A 167 2.99 2.11 7.64
N GLN A 168 3.16 3.30 7.07
CA GLN A 168 3.94 4.37 7.69
C GLN A 168 3.38 4.69 9.08
N ASP A 169 4.27 4.70 10.08
CA ASP A 169 4.06 5.01 11.50
C ASP A 169 3.04 4.14 12.27
N ASN A 170 2.19 3.37 11.58
CA ASN A 170 1.08 2.65 12.20
C ASN A 170 1.35 1.13 12.34
N GLY A 171 2.40 0.60 11.71
CA GLY A 171 2.81 -0.79 11.80
C GLY A 171 2.19 -1.68 10.73
N THR A 172 2.12 -2.98 11.00
CA THR A 172 1.63 -3.99 10.05
C THR A 172 0.27 -4.50 10.46
N PHE A 173 -0.68 -4.58 9.53
CA PHE A 173 -2.03 -5.09 9.79
C PHE A 173 -2.45 -6.19 8.81
N VAL A 174 -3.45 -6.96 9.22
CA VAL A 174 -4.16 -7.96 8.39
C VAL A 174 -5.67 -7.82 8.55
N GLY A 175 -6.43 -8.01 7.48
CA GLY A 175 -7.89 -8.09 7.55
C GLY A 175 -8.51 -8.82 6.35
N PRO A 176 -9.73 -9.35 6.47
CA PRO A 176 -10.37 -10.05 5.36
C PRO A 176 -10.71 -9.07 4.23
N SER A 177 -10.64 -9.52 2.97
CA SER A 177 -11.00 -8.72 1.79
C SER A 177 -12.45 -8.22 1.77
N THR A 178 -13.31 -8.90 2.53
CA THR A 178 -14.72 -8.56 2.72
C THR A 178 -14.97 -7.72 3.97
N SER A 179 -13.91 -7.22 4.61
CA SER A 179 -14.05 -6.37 5.79
C SER A 179 -14.88 -5.14 5.45
N SER A 180 -15.76 -4.76 6.37
CA SER A 180 -16.51 -3.51 6.30
C SER A 180 -16.27 -2.75 7.60
N PRO A 181 -16.03 -1.43 7.54
CA PRO A 181 -15.91 -0.60 8.74
C PRO A 181 -17.08 -0.86 9.70
N ASN A 182 -16.78 -0.96 11.00
CA ASN A 182 -17.76 -1.18 12.07
C ASN A 182 -18.57 -2.49 12.00
N ARG A 183 -18.07 -3.54 11.30
CA ARG A 183 -18.68 -4.90 11.29
C ARG A 183 -17.77 -5.96 11.94
N ASN A 184 -18.24 -7.20 11.96
CA ASN A 184 -17.76 -8.31 12.79
C ASN A 184 -16.33 -8.86 12.53
N ARG A 185 -15.48 -8.19 11.73
CA ARG A 185 -14.09 -8.62 11.48
C ARG A 185 -13.19 -7.40 11.24
N PRO A 186 -12.78 -6.68 12.32
CA PRO A 186 -11.86 -5.57 12.17
C PRO A 186 -10.50 -6.08 11.68
N TRP A 187 -9.73 -5.17 11.11
CA TRP A 187 -8.33 -5.40 10.84
C TRP A 187 -7.57 -5.57 12.17
N GLU A 188 -6.63 -6.50 12.18
CA GLU A 188 -5.79 -6.86 13.33
C GLU A 188 -4.38 -6.32 13.10
N ARG A 189 -3.81 -5.67 14.12
CA ARG A 189 -2.39 -5.26 14.11
C ARG A 189 -1.51 -6.48 14.40
N LEU A 190 -0.60 -6.81 13.50
CA LEU A 190 0.36 -7.90 13.64
C LEU A 190 1.69 -7.46 14.26
N PHE A 191 2.15 -6.25 13.94
CA PHE A 191 3.46 -5.75 14.37
C PHE A 191 3.50 -4.21 14.44
N GLY A 192 4.50 -3.67 15.14
CA GLY A 192 4.72 -2.23 15.32
C GLY A 192 5.76 -1.62 14.38
N GLY A 193 6.21 -0.39 14.69
CA GLY A 193 7.11 0.40 13.85
C GLY A 193 6.40 0.95 12.61
N ASP A 194 7.16 1.35 11.58
CA ASP A 194 6.60 1.45 10.24
C ASP A 194 6.48 0.03 9.69
N GLY A 195 5.27 -0.39 9.32
CA GLY A 195 5.11 -1.68 8.67
C GLY A 195 5.73 -1.63 7.27
N MET A 196 6.65 -2.54 7.00
CA MET A 196 7.28 -2.71 5.68
C MET A 196 6.67 -3.92 4.95
N HIS A 197 7.42 -4.54 4.03
CA HIS A 197 6.99 -5.78 3.36
C HIS A 197 6.48 -6.82 4.35
N VAL A 198 5.28 -7.35 4.07
CA VAL A 198 4.63 -8.39 4.86
C VAL A 198 4.20 -9.53 3.95
N TYR A 199 4.47 -10.76 4.35
CA TYR A 199 4.03 -11.96 3.62
C TYR A 199 3.56 -13.04 4.58
N ALA A 200 2.37 -13.57 4.34
CA ALA A 200 1.89 -14.78 5.00
C ALA A 200 2.31 -16.02 4.19
N ASN A 201 2.63 -17.11 4.87
CA ASN A 201 2.89 -18.37 4.19
C ASN A 201 1.59 -18.87 3.54
N PRO A 202 1.54 -19.09 2.20
CA PRO A 202 0.32 -19.46 1.49
C PRO A 202 -0.23 -20.84 1.85
N GLN A 203 0.55 -21.67 2.54
CA GLN A 203 0.13 -23.00 3.03
C GLN A 203 -0.25 -22.98 4.52
N ASN A 204 0.10 -21.92 5.24
CA ASN A 204 -0.24 -21.72 6.65
C ASN A 204 -0.19 -20.23 7.00
N SER A 205 -1.36 -19.56 7.01
CA SER A 205 -1.49 -18.12 7.29
C SER A 205 -1.09 -17.70 8.71
N ASP A 206 -0.84 -18.65 9.62
CA ASP A 206 -0.32 -18.36 10.96
C ASP A 206 1.19 -18.15 11.00
N ILE A 207 1.89 -18.49 9.91
CA ILE A 207 3.29 -18.11 9.73
C ILE A 207 3.36 -16.84 8.89
N VAL A 208 3.73 -15.72 9.51
CA VAL A 208 3.77 -14.41 8.86
C VAL A 208 5.15 -13.76 9.03
N TYR A 209 5.69 -13.22 7.96
CA TYR A 209 6.93 -12.46 7.94
C TYR A 209 6.59 -10.98 7.97
N VAL A 210 7.03 -10.29 9.01
CA VAL A 210 6.75 -8.88 9.27
C VAL A 210 8.06 -8.16 9.58
N GLY A 211 8.13 -6.87 9.29
CA GLY A 211 9.31 -6.09 9.60
C GLY A 211 9.01 -4.60 9.65
N PHE A 212 10.00 -3.88 10.16
CA PHE A 212 10.05 -2.43 10.15
C PHE A 212 11.38 -1.93 9.58
N GLN A 213 11.61 -0.61 9.65
CA GLN A 213 12.73 0.08 9.00
C GLN A 213 14.08 -0.64 9.11
N TYR A 214 14.92 -0.48 8.09
CA TYR A 214 16.34 -0.83 8.12
C TYR A 214 16.62 -2.31 8.40
N GLY A 215 15.82 -3.18 7.80
CA GLY A 215 16.03 -4.63 7.80
C GLY A 215 15.65 -5.33 9.10
N ASN A 216 14.89 -4.70 10.01
CA ASN A 216 14.43 -5.34 11.24
C ASN A 216 13.23 -6.24 10.96
N TYR A 217 13.47 -7.54 10.78
CA TYR A 217 12.45 -8.51 10.34
C TYR A 217 12.30 -9.69 11.26
N PHE A 218 11.06 -10.17 11.35
CA PHE A 218 10.63 -11.23 12.24
C PHE A 218 9.69 -12.20 11.54
N ARG A 219 9.82 -13.49 11.87
CA ARG A 219 8.82 -14.52 11.59
C ARG A 219 7.94 -14.68 12.80
N LEU A 220 6.65 -14.44 12.62
CA LEU A 220 5.59 -14.76 13.58
C LEU A 220 5.10 -16.17 13.34
N ASP A 221 4.87 -16.91 14.42
CA ASP A 221 4.07 -18.14 14.45
C ASP A 221 2.90 -17.85 15.40
N ARG A 222 1.75 -17.48 14.82
CA ARG A 222 0.57 -16.98 15.53
C ARG A 222 -0.12 -18.07 16.35
N ASP A 223 -0.09 -19.30 15.86
CA ASP A 223 -0.58 -20.49 16.58
C ASP A 223 0.21 -20.74 17.87
N LYS A 224 1.54 -20.61 17.81
CA LYS A 224 2.41 -20.83 18.98
C LYS A 224 2.64 -19.57 19.81
N GLY A 225 2.25 -18.39 19.33
CA GLY A 225 2.53 -17.11 19.94
C GLY A 225 4.02 -16.78 20.02
N THR A 226 4.81 -17.20 19.00
CA THR A 226 6.27 -16.97 18.99
C THR A 226 6.69 -15.98 17.91
N THR A 227 7.74 -15.21 18.22
CA THR A 227 8.36 -14.23 17.32
C THR A 227 9.85 -14.53 17.23
N THR A 228 10.37 -14.72 16.02
CA THR A 228 11.78 -15.04 15.77
C THR A 228 12.38 -13.96 14.87
N GLY A 229 13.46 -13.31 15.28
CA GLY A 229 14.19 -12.39 14.40
C GLY A 229 14.91 -13.15 13.29
N ILE A 230 14.78 -12.67 12.05
CA ILE A 230 15.27 -13.39 10.86
C ILE A 230 16.21 -12.55 9.97
N THR A 231 16.65 -11.38 10.43
CA THR A 231 17.55 -10.53 9.65
C THR A 231 18.90 -11.23 9.39
N PRO A 232 19.33 -11.38 8.12
CA PRO A 232 20.65 -11.92 7.79
C PRO A 232 21.78 -11.12 8.46
N ARG A 233 22.93 -11.75 8.70
CA ARG A 233 24.12 -11.05 9.19
C ARG A 233 25.31 -11.33 8.28
N HIS A 234 26.21 -10.37 8.22
CA HIS A 234 27.49 -10.51 7.55
C HIS A 234 28.38 -11.47 8.35
N ASP A 235 29.30 -12.17 7.67
CA ASP A 235 30.29 -13.02 8.35
C ASP A 235 31.40 -12.19 9.00
N VAL A 236 32.11 -12.79 9.97
CA VAL A 236 33.24 -12.11 10.63
C VAL A 236 34.32 -11.80 9.60
N GLY A 237 34.62 -10.51 9.44
CA GLY A 237 35.62 -10.00 8.48
C GLY A 237 35.04 -9.49 7.17
N GLU A 238 33.73 -9.63 6.94
CA GLU A 238 33.01 -8.99 5.85
C GLU A 238 32.45 -7.62 6.29
N PRO A 239 32.26 -6.66 5.36
CA PRO A 239 31.53 -5.44 5.65
C PRO A 239 30.11 -5.71 6.12
N ARG A 240 29.57 -4.83 6.98
CA ARG A 240 28.18 -4.89 7.41
C ARG A 240 27.22 -4.81 6.22
N TYR A 241 26.08 -5.47 6.36
CA TYR A 241 25.00 -5.31 5.40
C TYR A 241 24.31 -3.96 5.55
N ARG A 242 23.92 -3.37 4.41
CA ARG A 242 23.16 -2.14 4.31
C ARG A 242 21.72 -2.49 3.97
N TYR A 243 20.77 -1.97 4.75
CA TYR A 243 19.36 -2.27 4.58
C TYR A 243 18.59 -1.00 4.27
N ASN A 244 17.73 -1.07 3.26
CA ASN A 244 16.89 0.05 2.86
C ASN A 244 15.91 0.43 3.99
N TRP A 245 15.39 1.66 3.96
CA TRP A 245 14.24 2.06 4.78
C TRP A 245 13.10 1.03 4.66
N ASN A 246 12.65 0.77 3.43
CA ASN A 246 11.70 -0.29 3.11
C ASN A 246 12.46 -1.49 2.50
N THR A 247 12.95 -2.38 3.37
CA THR A 247 13.78 -3.51 2.95
C THR A 247 12.96 -4.63 2.31
N PRO A 248 13.27 -5.08 1.07
CA PRO A 248 12.49 -6.13 0.41
C PRO A 248 12.78 -7.50 1.02
N VAL A 249 11.71 -8.22 1.35
CA VAL A 249 11.72 -9.60 1.85
C VAL A 249 10.61 -10.36 1.14
N ASN A 250 10.94 -11.41 0.38
CA ASN A 250 9.96 -12.14 -0.43
C ASN A 250 9.95 -13.62 -0.08
N LEU A 251 8.77 -14.24 -0.13
CA LEU A 251 8.65 -15.70 -0.15
C LEU A 251 8.79 -16.23 -1.57
N SER A 252 9.39 -17.40 -1.71
CA SER A 252 9.45 -18.06 -3.01
C SER A 252 8.06 -18.48 -3.48
N HIS A 253 7.78 -18.28 -4.77
CA HIS A 253 6.60 -18.79 -5.47
C HIS A 253 6.59 -20.32 -5.55
N HIS A 254 7.76 -20.96 -5.46
CA HIS A 254 7.93 -22.41 -5.65
C HIS A 254 7.92 -23.17 -4.33
N ASN A 255 8.38 -22.55 -3.25
CA ASN A 255 8.39 -23.16 -1.92
C ASN A 255 8.35 -22.10 -0.80
N PRO A 256 7.27 -22.00 -0.01
CA PRO A 256 7.13 -20.94 0.99
C PRO A 256 8.03 -21.10 2.23
N ASP A 257 8.84 -22.16 2.30
CA ASP A 257 9.94 -22.28 3.27
C ASP A 257 11.19 -21.51 2.84
N VAL A 258 11.28 -21.14 1.55
CA VAL A 258 12.36 -20.33 0.99
C VAL A 258 12.01 -18.86 1.12
N VAL A 259 12.94 -18.10 1.72
CA VAL A 259 12.80 -16.66 1.97
C VAL A 259 13.99 -15.94 1.35
N TYR A 260 13.73 -14.85 0.64
CA TYR A 260 14.72 -13.94 0.08
C TYR A 260 14.76 -12.65 0.89
N PHE A 261 15.95 -12.07 1.04
CA PHE A 261 16.17 -10.85 1.82
C PHE A 261 17.19 -9.94 1.13
N GLY A 262 16.80 -8.70 0.85
CA GLY A 262 17.64 -7.74 0.14
C GLY A 262 18.44 -6.85 1.09
N SER A 263 19.76 -6.87 1.00
CA SER A 263 20.64 -5.82 1.50
C SER A 263 21.29 -5.11 0.30
N GLN A 264 22.59 -4.82 0.33
CA GLN A 264 23.36 -4.67 -0.91
C GLN A 264 23.61 -6.01 -1.63
N LYS A 265 23.39 -7.14 -0.94
CA LYS A 265 23.45 -8.51 -1.47
C LYS A 265 22.07 -9.16 -1.35
N LEU A 266 21.76 -10.11 -2.23
CA LEU A 266 20.62 -10.99 -2.07
C LEU A 266 20.99 -12.17 -1.17
N SER A 267 20.29 -12.33 -0.05
CA SER A 267 20.40 -13.49 0.83
C SER A 267 19.21 -14.42 0.64
N ARG A 268 19.44 -15.73 0.73
CA ARG A 268 18.42 -16.77 0.69
C ARG A 268 18.49 -17.65 1.93
N SER A 269 17.32 -17.90 2.51
CA SER A 269 17.07 -18.94 3.50
C SER A 269 16.31 -20.09 2.84
N LEU A 270 16.59 -21.33 3.23
CA LEU A 270 15.81 -22.52 2.84
C LEU A 270 14.96 -23.09 3.99
N ASP A 271 15.01 -22.45 5.16
CA ASP A 271 14.46 -22.94 6.43
C ASP A 271 13.72 -21.82 7.17
N ARG A 272 12.90 -21.04 6.43
CA ARG A 272 12.00 -20.02 6.99
C ARG A 272 12.71 -18.91 7.77
N GLY A 273 13.93 -18.55 7.39
CA GLY A 273 14.73 -17.48 7.96
C GLY A 273 15.60 -17.89 9.15
N GLU A 274 15.80 -19.20 9.38
CA GLU A 274 16.65 -19.69 10.48
C GLU A 274 18.13 -19.60 10.11
N THR A 275 18.48 -19.92 8.86
CA THR A 275 19.84 -19.78 8.34
C THR A 275 19.85 -19.06 6.99
N TRP A 276 20.92 -18.31 6.75
CA TRP A 276 21.04 -17.46 5.56
C TRP A 276 22.31 -17.75 4.79
N THR A 277 22.19 -17.72 3.46
CA THR A 277 23.33 -17.75 2.53
C THR A 277 23.22 -16.55 1.60
N ALA A 278 24.27 -15.73 1.52
CA ALA A 278 24.36 -14.73 0.46
C ALA A 278 24.53 -15.44 -0.89
N ILE A 279 23.58 -15.23 -1.80
CA ILE A 279 23.56 -15.83 -3.15
C ILE A 279 23.91 -14.80 -4.23
N SER A 280 24.57 -13.70 -3.84
CA SER A 280 25.07 -12.69 -4.76
C SER A 280 26.30 -11.98 -4.19
N PRO A 281 27.11 -11.33 -5.05
CA PRO A 281 28.02 -10.26 -4.60
C PRO A 281 27.20 -9.01 -4.19
N ASP A 282 27.89 -7.90 -3.92
CA ASP A 282 27.24 -6.59 -3.89
C ASP A 282 26.64 -6.29 -5.28
N LEU A 283 25.33 -6.04 -5.35
CA LEU A 283 24.58 -5.80 -6.57
C LEU A 283 24.33 -4.29 -6.82
N THR A 284 25.00 -3.43 -6.07
CA THR A 284 24.82 -1.98 -6.08
C THR A 284 26.08 -1.31 -6.64
N ASN A 285 26.07 0.03 -6.74
CA ASN A 285 27.23 0.83 -7.14
C ASN A 285 28.17 1.14 -5.96
N ASP A 286 27.84 0.69 -4.75
CA ASP A 286 28.62 0.88 -3.51
C ASP A 286 28.99 2.35 -3.26
N HIS A 287 28.01 3.26 -3.45
CA HIS A 287 28.20 4.67 -3.12
C HIS A 287 28.38 4.87 -1.61
N PRO A 288 29.08 5.93 -1.19
CA PRO A 288 29.22 6.24 0.23
C PRO A 288 27.85 6.43 0.89
N ASN A 289 27.65 5.79 2.05
CA ASN A 289 26.46 6.02 2.86
C ASN A 289 26.45 7.43 3.46
N GLY A 290 25.27 8.04 3.51
CA GLY A 290 24.99 9.19 4.37
C GLY A 290 24.44 8.75 5.71
N ASP A 291 23.64 9.62 6.34
CA ASP A 291 22.94 9.29 7.59
C ASP A 291 21.91 8.16 7.39
N VAL A 292 21.34 8.03 6.19
CA VAL A 292 20.45 6.94 5.78
C VAL A 292 21.21 5.97 4.87
N PRO A 293 21.04 4.63 5.03
CA PRO A 293 21.63 3.64 4.12
C PRO A 293 21.26 3.91 2.65
N TYR A 294 22.25 3.82 1.77
CA TYR A 294 22.12 3.95 0.32
C TYR A 294 22.90 2.82 -0.37
N SER A 295 22.72 2.64 -1.68
CA SER A 295 23.26 1.50 -2.42
C SER A 295 22.79 0.19 -1.77
N THR A 296 21.48 -0.02 -1.86
CA THR A 296 20.72 -1.17 -1.32
C THR A 296 19.70 -1.70 -2.35
N ILE A 297 19.37 -2.99 -2.25
CA ILE A 297 18.29 -3.62 -3.01
C ILE A 297 16.94 -3.11 -2.49
N THR A 298 16.07 -2.74 -3.42
CA THR A 298 14.74 -2.15 -3.16
C THR A 298 13.58 -3.06 -3.59
N THR A 299 13.82 -3.99 -4.51
CA THR A 299 12.82 -4.94 -5.00
C THR A 299 13.47 -6.27 -5.39
N ILE A 300 12.75 -7.36 -5.17
CA ILE A 300 13.15 -8.74 -5.47
C ILE A 300 12.01 -9.41 -6.22
N ALA A 301 12.29 -10.02 -7.37
CA ALA A 301 11.30 -10.76 -8.15
C ALA A 301 11.83 -12.12 -8.58
N GLU A 302 11.45 -13.17 -7.84
CA GLU A 302 11.63 -14.54 -8.29
C GLU A 302 10.66 -14.83 -9.45
N SER A 303 11.13 -15.47 -10.51
CA SER A 303 10.23 -15.85 -11.61
C SER A 303 9.22 -16.89 -11.14
N PRO A 304 7.91 -16.66 -11.35
CA PRO A 304 6.89 -17.67 -11.09
C PRO A 304 7.05 -18.93 -11.96
N LEU A 305 7.84 -18.86 -13.04
CA LEU A 305 8.07 -19.93 -14.00
C LEU A 305 9.40 -20.68 -13.81
N ASP A 306 10.31 -20.14 -12.99
CA ASP A 306 11.64 -20.71 -12.78
C ASP A 306 12.27 -20.29 -11.45
N PHE A 307 12.44 -21.24 -10.53
CA PHE A 307 13.06 -21.02 -9.22
C PHE A 307 14.49 -20.46 -9.31
N ASN A 308 15.23 -20.74 -10.39
CA ASN A 308 16.61 -20.28 -10.54
C ASN A 308 16.70 -18.87 -11.11
N GLN A 309 15.59 -18.29 -11.56
CA GLN A 309 15.55 -16.97 -12.16
C GLN A 309 15.05 -15.94 -11.14
N ILE A 310 15.92 -15.00 -10.77
CA ILE A 310 15.61 -13.95 -9.81
C ILE A 310 16.12 -12.63 -10.37
N TRP A 311 15.26 -11.61 -10.29
CA TRP A 311 15.61 -10.24 -10.61
C TRP A 311 15.72 -9.41 -9.33
N VAL A 312 16.56 -8.39 -9.35
CA VAL A 312 16.63 -7.37 -8.29
C VAL A 312 16.71 -5.98 -8.90
N GLY A 313 16.17 -5.00 -8.18
CA GLY A 313 16.36 -3.56 -8.41
C GLY A 313 17.03 -2.91 -7.20
N THR A 314 17.74 -1.79 -7.41
CA THR A 314 18.43 -1.05 -6.35
C THR A 314 18.02 0.43 -6.31
N ASP A 315 18.26 1.07 -5.16
CA ASP A 315 18.05 2.51 -4.96
C ASP A 315 19.02 3.40 -5.75
N ASP A 316 20.09 2.81 -6.30
CA ASP A 316 21.10 3.46 -7.15
C ASP A 316 21.01 3.06 -8.64
N GLY A 317 19.91 2.44 -9.07
CA GLY A 317 19.57 2.30 -10.50
C GLY A 317 20.07 1.04 -11.19
N ASN A 318 20.54 0.04 -10.44
CA ASN A 318 20.88 -1.26 -11.01
C ASN A 318 19.65 -2.17 -11.08
N ILE A 319 19.45 -2.80 -12.24
CA ILE A 319 18.55 -3.94 -12.43
C ILE A 319 19.43 -5.12 -12.80
N GLN A 320 19.36 -6.20 -12.02
CA GLN A 320 20.18 -7.38 -12.24
C GLN A 320 19.35 -8.66 -12.27
N ILE A 321 19.87 -9.67 -12.98
CA ILE A 321 19.24 -10.99 -13.09
C ILE A 321 20.26 -12.10 -12.82
N THR A 322 19.83 -13.12 -12.08
CA THR A 322 20.43 -14.45 -12.09
C THR A 322 19.47 -15.44 -12.77
N ARG A 323 20.03 -16.47 -13.42
CA ARG A 323 19.26 -17.57 -14.03
C ARG A 323 19.79 -18.95 -13.61
N ASP A 324 20.69 -18.97 -12.64
CA ASP A 324 21.36 -20.17 -12.12
C ASP A 324 21.27 -20.24 -10.58
N GLY A 325 20.24 -19.61 -10.01
CA GLY A 325 19.96 -19.66 -8.57
C GLY A 325 20.95 -18.86 -7.72
N GLY A 326 21.62 -17.87 -8.31
CA GLY A 326 22.56 -16.96 -7.66
C GLY A 326 24.05 -17.32 -7.84
N ALA A 327 24.38 -18.31 -8.67
CA ALA A 327 25.79 -18.63 -8.95
C ALA A 327 26.47 -17.54 -9.80
N SER A 328 25.71 -16.87 -10.68
CA SER A 328 26.15 -15.69 -11.42
C SER A 328 25.04 -14.66 -11.56
N TRP A 329 25.44 -13.39 -11.67
CA TRP A 329 24.56 -12.23 -11.82
C TRP A 329 24.99 -11.39 -13.01
N THR A 330 24.00 -10.89 -13.75
CA THR A 330 24.22 -9.98 -14.88
C THR A 330 23.47 -8.68 -14.61
N ASN A 331 24.18 -7.56 -14.60
CA ASN A 331 23.54 -6.24 -14.63
C ASN A 331 22.97 -6.00 -16.03
N VAL A 332 21.66 -5.75 -16.06
CA VAL A 332 20.84 -5.63 -17.26
C VAL A 332 20.12 -4.28 -17.32
N THR A 333 20.51 -3.27 -16.55
CA THR A 333 19.92 -1.92 -16.63
C THR A 333 19.92 -1.39 -18.07
N GLY A 334 21.02 -1.60 -18.81
CA GLY A 334 21.09 -1.33 -20.24
C GLY A 334 20.81 0.14 -20.59
N SER A 335 19.71 0.38 -21.30
CA SER A 335 19.26 1.71 -21.75
C SER A 335 18.34 2.44 -20.77
N ILE A 336 17.98 1.83 -19.65
CA ILE A 336 17.20 2.49 -18.60
C ILE A 336 18.06 3.62 -17.99
N PRO A 337 17.47 4.78 -17.64
CA PRO A 337 18.16 5.84 -16.94
C PRO A 337 18.88 5.33 -15.69
N LYS A 338 20.12 5.77 -15.51
CA LYS A 338 20.98 5.36 -14.40
C LYS A 338 20.74 6.23 -13.18
N ASP A 339 21.16 5.72 -12.03
CA ASP A 339 21.17 6.44 -10.75
C ASP A 339 19.76 6.84 -10.25
N LEU A 340 18.69 6.30 -10.85
CA LEU A 340 17.31 6.45 -10.40
C LEU A 340 16.92 5.29 -9.49
N TRP A 341 16.02 5.55 -8.55
CA TRP A 341 15.52 4.53 -7.64
C TRP A 341 14.66 3.51 -8.40
N VAL A 342 15.07 2.24 -8.45
CA VAL A 342 14.22 1.18 -9.00
C VAL A 342 13.13 0.86 -7.99
N SER A 343 11.89 1.25 -8.30
CA SER A 343 10.76 1.11 -7.38
C SER A 343 10.10 -0.27 -7.45
N GLU A 344 10.06 -0.90 -8.63
CA GLU A 344 9.57 -2.26 -8.78
C GLU A 344 10.27 -2.97 -9.94
N VAL A 345 10.53 -4.27 -9.77
CA VAL A 345 10.81 -5.19 -10.87
C VAL A 345 9.79 -6.31 -10.78
N HIS A 346 9.03 -6.55 -11.85
CA HIS A 346 7.97 -7.55 -11.87
C HIS A 346 8.31 -8.65 -12.90
N ALA A 347 8.56 -9.87 -12.43
CA ALA A 347 8.83 -11.01 -13.29
C ALA A 347 7.53 -11.56 -13.89
N SER A 348 7.50 -11.78 -15.21
CA SER A 348 6.28 -12.23 -15.88
C SER A 348 5.86 -13.64 -15.44
N VAL A 349 4.57 -13.81 -15.22
CA VAL A 349 3.93 -15.13 -15.01
C VAL A 349 3.67 -15.87 -16.32
N HIS A 350 3.85 -15.21 -17.48
CA HIS A 350 3.50 -15.75 -18.81
C HIS A 350 4.72 -16.13 -19.66
N ASP A 351 5.87 -15.49 -19.44
CA ASP A 351 7.09 -15.75 -20.21
C ASP A 351 8.37 -15.53 -19.39
N LYS A 352 9.31 -16.48 -19.44
CA LYS A 352 10.57 -16.40 -18.67
C LYS A 352 11.48 -15.26 -19.09
N GLY A 353 11.46 -14.86 -20.37
CA GLY A 353 12.27 -13.75 -20.88
C GLY A 353 11.72 -12.38 -20.52
N THR A 354 10.49 -12.33 -20.03
CA THR A 354 9.73 -11.09 -19.83
C THR A 354 9.78 -10.62 -18.38
N ALA A 355 10.08 -9.34 -18.20
CA ALA A 355 10.01 -8.64 -16.93
C ALA A 355 9.66 -7.17 -17.18
N TYR A 356 9.14 -6.53 -16.14
CA TYR A 356 8.76 -5.13 -16.13
C TYR A 356 9.54 -4.40 -15.05
N ALA A 357 9.77 -3.11 -15.23
CA ALA A 357 10.43 -2.28 -14.23
C ALA A 357 9.78 -0.90 -14.14
N SER A 358 9.66 -0.37 -12.93
CA SER A 358 9.36 1.04 -12.65
C SER A 358 10.54 1.69 -11.92
N LEU A 359 10.74 2.98 -12.19
CA LEU A 359 11.74 3.80 -11.50
C LEU A 359 11.14 5.15 -11.11
N ASN A 360 11.68 5.77 -10.06
CA ASN A 360 11.33 7.13 -9.67
C ASN A 360 12.57 8.04 -9.58
N GLY A 361 12.36 9.31 -9.96
CA GLY A 361 13.38 10.35 -9.97
C GLY A 361 13.08 11.54 -9.07
N TYR A 362 12.00 11.51 -8.27
CA TYR A 362 11.56 12.68 -7.50
C TYR A 362 12.60 13.21 -6.51
N ARG A 363 13.53 12.35 -6.06
CA ARG A 363 14.67 12.75 -5.21
C ARG A 363 15.66 13.68 -5.92
N PHE A 364 15.54 13.79 -7.23
CA PHE A 364 16.36 14.61 -8.12
C PHE A 364 15.52 15.68 -8.85
N ASP A 365 14.32 16.00 -8.35
CA ASP A 365 13.34 16.87 -9.02
C ASP A 365 12.99 16.40 -10.46
N ASP A 366 13.08 15.08 -10.71
CA ASP A 366 12.70 14.44 -11.96
C ASP A 366 11.36 13.71 -11.80
N PHE A 367 10.36 14.22 -12.52
CA PHE A 367 8.99 13.71 -12.52
C PHE A 367 8.62 13.03 -13.85
N ASP A 368 9.59 12.63 -14.68
CA ASP A 368 9.28 11.81 -15.85
C ASP A 368 8.82 10.39 -15.46
N THR A 369 7.94 9.80 -16.27
CA THR A 369 7.42 8.45 -16.04
C THR A 369 8.33 7.39 -16.62
N TYR A 370 8.92 6.61 -15.74
CA TYR A 370 9.85 5.53 -16.08
C TYR A 370 9.20 4.16 -15.85
N LEU A 371 8.56 3.64 -16.90
CA LEU A 371 8.06 2.27 -16.98
C LEU A 371 8.70 1.57 -18.16
N TYR A 372 9.18 0.34 -17.96
CA TYR A 372 9.89 -0.42 -18.98
C TYR A 372 9.49 -1.89 -19.01
N LYS A 373 9.64 -2.51 -20.18
CA LYS A 373 9.50 -3.95 -20.41
C LYS A 373 10.72 -4.51 -21.13
N THR A 374 11.15 -5.69 -20.71
CA THR A 374 12.04 -6.57 -21.48
C THR A 374 11.27 -7.82 -21.91
N THR A 375 11.68 -8.45 -23.01
CA THR A 375 11.25 -9.81 -23.41
C THR A 375 12.44 -10.73 -23.71
N ASP A 376 13.68 -10.31 -23.39
CA ASP A 376 14.90 -11.01 -23.75
C ASP A 376 15.90 -11.14 -22.58
N PHE A 377 15.36 -11.27 -21.36
CA PHE A 377 16.12 -11.34 -20.10
C PHE A 377 16.93 -10.07 -19.81
N GLY A 378 16.40 -8.91 -20.17
CA GLY A 378 16.95 -7.58 -19.85
C GLY A 378 18.04 -7.10 -20.81
N LYS A 379 18.24 -7.78 -21.95
CA LYS A 379 19.21 -7.31 -22.94
C LYS A 379 18.72 -6.04 -23.63
N THR A 380 17.41 -5.91 -23.82
CA THR A 380 16.77 -4.71 -24.34
C THR A 380 15.56 -4.32 -23.50
N TRP A 381 15.37 -3.02 -23.32
CA TRP A 381 14.24 -2.45 -22.61
C TRP A 381 13.45 -1.51 -23.51
N THR A 382 12.14 -1.69 -23.54
CA THR A 382 11.19 -0.84 -24.26
C THR A 382 10.41 -0.02 -23.26
N SER A 383 10.33 1.30 -23.46
CA SER A 383 9.50 2.16 -22.61
C SER A 383 8.02 1.81 -22.78
N LEU A 384 7.32 1.75 -21.65
CA LEU A 384 5.87 1.59 -21.55
C LEU A 384 5.17 2.90 -21.20
N LYS A 385 5.81 4.07 -21.39
CA LYS A 385 5.22 5.37 -21.06
C LYS A 385 3.88 5.61 -21.77
N GLY A 386 3.78 5.24 -23.05
CA GLY A 386 2.55 5.38 -23.83
C GLY A 386 1.98 6.81 -23.75
N ASN A 387 0.75 6.92 -23.26
CA ASN A 387 0.02 8.17 -23.00
C ASN A 387 -0.04 8.55 -21.50
N LEU A 388 0.76 7.93 -20.64
CA LEU A 388 0.84 8.34 -19.23
C LEU A 388 1.32 9.80 -19.12
N PRO A 389 0.86 10.54 -18.10
CA PRO A 389 1.36 11.89 -17.82
C PRO A 389 2.85 11.83 -17.42
N ASN A 390 3.51 12.97 -17.30
CA ASN A 390 4.84 13.05 -16.69
C ASN A 390 4.69 13.07 -15.17
N GLU A 391 4.69 11.88 -14.58
CA GLU A 391 4.64 11.69 -13.13
C GLU A 391 5.46 10.48 -12.68
N VAL A 392 5.80 10.45 -11.40
CA VAL A 392 6.54 9.34 -10.77
C VAL A 392 5.76 8.03 -10.91
N ALA A 393 6.44 6.99 -11.38
CA ALA A 393 5.94 5.62 -11.34
C ALA A 393 6.44 4.89 -10.10
N ASN A 394 5.54 4.22 -9.40
CA ASN A 394 5.85 3.50 -8.17
C ASN A 394 5.79 1.97 -8.39
N VAL A 395 4.77 1.46 -9.07
CA VAL A 395 4.57 0.02 -9.24
C VAL A 395 4.04 -0.34 -10.63
N ILE A 396 4.42 -1.51 -11.12
CA ILE A 396 3.87 -2.13 -12.33
C ILE A 396 3.62 -3.62 -12.10
N VAL A 397 2.40 -4.09 -12.39
CA VAL A 397 1.98 -5.48 -12.18
C VAL A 397 1.36 -6.04 -13.45
N GLN A 398 1.69 -7.28 -13.80
CA GLN A 398 1.05 -7.98 -14.91
C GLN A 398 -0.17 -8.78 -14.44
N ASP A 399 -1.23 -8.77 -15.23
CA ASP A 399 -2.41 -9.60 -14.96
C ASP A 399 -2.08 -11.11 -15.03
N PRO A 400 -2.60 -11.92 -14.09
CA PRO A 400 -2.26 -13.34 -14.00
C PRO A 400 -2.84 -14.21 -15.14
N LEU A 401 -3.84 -13.74 -15.89
CA LEU A 401 -4.53 -14.51 -16.92
C LEU A 401 -4.29 -13.97 -18.34
N VAL A 402 -4.20 -12.65 -18.51
CA VAL A 402 -4.12 -11.99 -19.81
C VAL A 402 -2.80 -11.20 -19.92
N PRO A 403 -1.80 -11.68 -20.68
CA PRO A 403 -0.45 -11.11 -20.71
C PRO A 403 -0.36 -9.63 -21.12
N SER A 404 -1.34 -9.13 -21.88
CA SER A 404 -1.38 -7.74 -22.36
C SER A 404 -2.00 -6.76 -21.38
N ILE A 405 -2.63 -7.25 -20.30
CA ILE A 405 -3.19 -6.40 -19.25
C ILE A 405 -2.09 -6.09 -18.23
N LEU A 406 -1.86 -4.80 -18.03
CA LEU A 406 -0.89 -4.27 -17.06
C LEU A 406 -1.58 -3.25 -16.16
N TYR A 407 -1.18 -3.22 -14.90
CA TYR A 407 -1.57 -2.23 -13.91
C TYR A 407 -0.36 -1.38 -13.55
N ALA A 408 -0.53 -0.07 -13.46
CA ALA A 408 0.53 0.84 -13.04
C ALA A 408 0.02 1.82 -11.98
N GLY A 409 0.81 2.01 -10.93
CA GLY A 409 0.57 3.01 -9.90
C GLY A 409 1.54 4.19 -10.04
N LEU A 410 1.00 5.40 -10.15
CA LEU A 410 1.73 6.67 -10.14
C LEU A 410 1.40 7.48 -8.88
N ASP A 411 2.04 8.63 -8.71
CA ASP A 411 1.77 9.56 -7.59
C ASP A 411 0.35 10.16 -7.60
N HIS A 412 -0.28 10.24 -8.78
CA HIS A 412 -1.63 10.80 -8.94
C HIS A 412 -2.66 9.78 -9.47
N GLY A 413 -2.42 8.49 -9.20
CA GLY A 413 -3.43 7.45 -9.30
C GLY A 413 -2.99 6.19 -10.02
N THR A 414 -3.98 5.35 -10.34
CA THR A 414 -3.76 4.03 -10.93
C THR A 414 -4.24 3.98 -12.37
N TYR A 415 -3.51 3.25 -13.21
CA TYR A 415 -3.77 3.10 -14.62
C TYR A 415 -3.80 1.63 -15.03
N ILE A 416 -4.60 1.32 -16.05
CA ILE A 416 -4.72 0.00 -16.65
C ILE A 416 -4.37 0.11 -18.13
N SER A 417 -3.48 -0.75 -18.62
CA SER A 417 -3.27 -0.96 -20.04
C SER A 417 -3.87 -2.29 -20.44
N PHE A 418 -4.47 -2.38 -21.62
CA PHE A 418 -4.92 -3.65 -22.21
C PHE A 418 -4.06 -4.11 -23.40
N ASN A 419 -3.07 -3.32 -23.78
CA ASN A 419 -2.29 -3.49 -25.01
C ASN A 419 -0.77 -3.41 -24.75
N ASP A 420 -0.35 -3.92 -23.60
CA ASP A 420 1.06 -4.04 -23.22
C ASP A 420 1.79 -2.67 -23.14
N GLY A 421 1.16 -1.71 -22.48
CA GLY A 421 1.70 -0.39 -22.13
C GLY A 421 1.70 0.64 -23.25
N LYS A 422 1.02 0.37 -24.38
CA LYS A 422 0.92 1.32 -25.51
C LYS A 422 -0.11 2.41 -25.24
N GLU A 423 -1.23 2.06 -24.61
CA GLU A 423 -2.27 2.98 -24.14
C GLU A 423 -2.71 2.56 -22.74
N TRP A 424 -2.84 3.55 -21.87
CA TRP A 424 -3.19 3.47 -20.47
C TRP A 424 -4.49 4.22 -20.22
N HIS A 425 -5.33 3.63 -19.38
CA HIS A 425 -6.64 4.12 -18.98
C HIS A 425 -6.62 4.43 -17.49
N TYR A 426 -6.96 5.66 -17.13
CA TYR A 426 -7.03 6.10 -15.74
C TYR A 426 -8.19 5.43 -14.99
N LEU A 427 -7.94 4.93 -13.78
CA LEU A 427 -8.95 4.35 -12.91
C LEU A 427 -9.60 5.43 -12.04
N ASN A 428 -10.62 6.09 -12.59
CA ASN A 428 -11.19 7.34 -12.05
C ASN A 428 -12.04 7.23 -10.77
N GLN A 429 -12.32 6.01 -10.28
CA GLN A 429 -13.04 5.80 -9.02
C GLN A 429 -12.10 5.74 -7.81
N LEU A 430 -10.79 5.82 -8.04
CA LEU A 430 -9.80 5.95 -6.98
C LEU A 430 -9.48 7.42 -6.74
N PRO A 431 -9.23 7.82 -5.47
CA PRO A 431 -8.74 9.16 -5.18
C PRO A 431 -7.42 9.45 -5.90
N ASN A 432 -7.19 10.73 -6.18
CA ASN A 432 -5.94 11.22 -6.74
C ASN A 432 -4.82 11.19 -5.68
N VAL A 433 -4.24 10.02 -5.44
CA VAL A 433 -3.14 9.78 -4.49
C VAL A 433 -2.17 8.72 -5.01
N ALA A 434 -0.98 8.69 -4.42
CA ALA A 434 0.05 7.75 -4.80
C ALA A 434 -0.37 6.30 -4.56
N SER A 435 -0.16 5.45 -5.56
CA SER A 435 -0.37 4.01 -5.46
C SER A 435 1.00 3.33 -5.42
N TYR A 436 1.43 2.92 -4.24
CA TYR A 436 2.80 2.43 -4.01
C TYR A 436 2.97 0.94 -4.27
N ASP A 437 1.92 0.15 -4.07
CA ASP A 437 2.01 -1.30 -4.27
C ASP A 437 0.66 -1.89 -4.69
N MET A 438 0.72 -3.01 -5.40
CA MET A 438 -0.45 -3.69 -5.97
C MET A 438 -0.23 -5.20 -6.03
N VAL A 439 -1.30 -5.97 -5.83
CA VAL A 439 -1.29 -7.41 -6.06
C VAL A 439 -2.62 -7.87 -6.64
N VAL A 440 -2.59 -8.74 -7.64
CA VAL A 440 -3.79 -9.42 -8.14
C VAL A 440 -3.92 -10.76 -7.44
N HIS A 441 -5.00 -10.97 -6.69
CA HIS A 441 -5.26 -12.26 -6.05
C HIS A 441 -5.49 -13.33 -7.14
N PRO A 442 -4.69 -14.41 -7.21
CA PRO A 442 -4.68 -15.32 -8.36
C PRO A 442 -5.96 -16.16 -8.50
N ARG A 443 -6.66 -16.43 -7.39
CA ARG A 443 -7.93 -17.16 -7.37
C ARG A 443 -9.17 -16.29 -7.57
N GLU A 444 -9.33 -15.23 -6.76
CA GLU A 444 -10.52 -14.38 -6.80
C GLU A 444 -10.51 -13.41 -7.99
N LEU A 445 -9.33 -13.15 -8.57
CA LEU A 445 -9.12 -12.19 -9.64
C LEU A 445 -9.56 -10.78 -9.21
N GLU A 446 -9.05 -10.37 -8.05
CA GLU A 446 -9.25 -9.03 -7.51
C GLU A 446 -7.89 -8.33 -7.42
N LEU A 447 -7.83 -7.11 -7.94
CA LEU A 447 -6.69 -6.21 -7.78
C LEU A 447 -6.83 -5.50 -6.43
N VAL A 448 -5.83 -5.70 -5.57
CA VAL A 448 -5.65 -4.99 -4.31
C VAL A 448 -4.63 -3.88 -4.53
N ILE A 449 -4.98 -2.65 -4.17
CA ILE A 449 -4.16 -1.45 -4.37
C ILE A 449 -3.85 -0.83 -3.01
N GLY A 450 -2.58 -0.81 -2.64
CA GLY A 450 -2.07 -0.07 -1.49
C GLY A 450 -1.79 1.37 -1.88
N THR A 451 -2.60 2.29 -1.36
CA THR A 451 -2.36 3.72 -1.57
C THR A 451 -1.60 4.33 -0.40
N HIS A 452 -0.89 5.41 -0.67
CA HIS A 452 -0.20 6.18 0.34
C HIS A 452 -1.06 7.38 0.75
N GLY A 453 -2.06 7.14 1.62
CA GLY A 453 -2.92 8.17 2.20
C GLY A 453 -4.42 7.98 1.97
N ARG A 454 -4.86 6.93 1.27
CA ARG A 454 -6.28 6.56 1.09
C ARG A 454 -6.55 5.07 1.31
N SER A 455 -5.76 4.44 2.17
CA SER A 455 -5.88 3.03 2.56
C SER A 455 -5.81 2.07 1.37
N ILE A 456 -6.60 0.99 1.40
CA ILE A 456 -6.60 -0.10 0.42
C ILE A 456 -7.88 -0.06 -0.39
N TRP A 457 -7.73 -0.33 -1.69
CA TRP A 457 -8.85 -0.50 -2.61
C TRP A 457 -8.80 -1.89 -3.23
N VAL A 458 -9.98 -2.49 -3.41
CA VAL A 458 -10.13 -3.84 -3.99
C VAL A 458 -11.09 -3.75 -5.16
N MET A 459 -10.72 -4.33 -6.31
CA MET A 459 -11.51 -4.30 -7.53
C MET A 459 -11.49 -5.65 -8.24
N ASP A 460 -12.65 -6.17 -8.64
CA ASP A 460 -12.75 -7.35 -9.50
C ASP A 460 -12.21 -7.03 -10.91
N VAL A 461 -11.26 -7.84 -11.39
CA VAL A 461 -10.64 -7.67 -12.70
C VAL A 461 -11.25 -8.55 -13.80
N LYS A 462 -12.18 -9.46 -13.47
CA LYS A 462 -12.86 -10.31 -14.49
C LYS A 462 -13.52 -9.51 -15.62
N PRO A 463 -14.14 -8.33 -15.39
CA PRO A 463 -14.65 -7.50 -16.48
C PRO A 463 -13.54 -7.04 -17.43
N LEU A 464 -12.32 -6.79 -16.93
CA LEU A 464 -11.17 -6.39 -17.74
C LEU A 464 -10.74 -7.51 -18.70
N HIS A 465 -10.75 -8.77 -18.24
CA HIS A 465 -10.47 -9.93 -19.10
C HIS A 465 -11.46 -10.01 -20.25
N THR A 466 -12.76 -9.88 -19.96
CA THR A 466 -13.82 -9.88 -20.98
C THR A 466 -13.67 -8.72 -21.96
N LEU A 467 -13.27 -7.55 -21.47
CA LEU A 467 -13.09 -6.35 -22.28
C LEU A 467 -11.87 -6.42 -23.19
N SER A 468 -10.80 -7.10 -22.78
CA SER A 468 -9.50 -7.08 -23.47
C SER A 468 -9.58 -7.44 -24.97
N ASP A 469 -10.41 -8.42 -25.33
CA ASP A 469 -10.64 -8.84 -26.72
C ASP A 469 -11.64 -7.95 -27.50
N ARG A 470 -12.21 -6.95 -26.83
CA ARG A 470 -13.45 -6.26 -27.27
C ARG A 470 -13.36 -4.74 -27.20
N LEU A 471 -12.18 -4.18 -26.95
CA LEU A 471 -11.95 -2.72 -26.86
C LEU A 471 -12.40 -1.94 -28.11
N SER A 472 -12.41 -2.58 -29.29
CA SER A 472 -12.89 -1.96 -30.53
C SER A 472 -14.42 -1.90 -30.64
N GLU A 473 -15.15 -2.66 -29.82
CA GLU A 473 -16.61 -2.64 -29.83
C GLU A 473 -17.13 -1.34 -29.21
N ARG A 474 -18.22 -0.78 -29.76
CA ARG A 474 -18.79 0.48 -29.26
C ARG A 474 -19.36 0.37 -27.85
N VAL A 475 -19.87 -0.81 -27.51
CA VAL A 475 -20.42 -1.11 -26.19
C VAL A 475 -20.17 -2.57 -25.85
N THR A 476 -19.72 -2.82 -24.62
CA THR A 476 -19.50 -4.17 -24.10
C THR A 476 -20.15 -4.26 -22.73
N GLY A 477 -21.33 -4.86 -22.64
CA GLY A 477 -21.97 -5.23 -21.38
C GLY A 477 -21.30 -6.39 -20.64
N PHE A 478 -21.43 -6.41 -19.32
CA PHE A 478 -20.94 -7.49 -18.44
C PHE A 478 -22.10 -8.11 -17.69
N SER A 479 -22.09 -9.44 -17.55
CA SER A 479 -23.13 -10.14 -16.79
C SER A 479 -22.96 -9.86 -15.29
N PRO A 480 -24.01 -9.49 -14.54
CA PRO A 480 -23.96 -9.47 -13.09
C PRO A 480 -23.83 -10.89 -12.53
N GLU A 481 -23.40 -11.02 -11.28
CA GLU A 481 -23.48 -12.30 -10.57
C GLU A 481 -24.93 -12.80 -10.48
N ASP A 482 -25.10 -14.11 -10.31
CA ASP A 482 -26.42 -14.71 -10.12
C ASP A 482 -27.16 -14.08 -8.94
N ILE A 483 -28.36 -13.56 -9.21
CA ILE A 483 -29.14 -12.82 -8.24
C ILE A 483 -29.96 -13.80 -7.41
N ARG A 484 -29.81 -13.76 -6.09
CA ARG A 484 -30.65 -14.55 -5.18
C ARG A 484 -32.00 -13.91 -4.97
N HIS A 485 -33.08 -14.56 -5.44
CA HIS A 485 -34.44 -14.07 -5.27
C HIS A 485 -34.89 -14.07 -3.80
N SER A 486 -35.68 -13.05 -3.42
CA SER A 486 -36.35 -13.02 -2.12
C SER A 486 -37.82 -12.61 -2.26
N SER A 487 -38.71 -13.41 -1.67
CA SER A 487 -40.13 -13.06 -1.55
C SER A 487 -40.39 -11.88 -0.60
N ARG A 488 -39.36 -11.40 0.10
CA ARG A 488 -39.44 -10.25 1.00
C ARG A 488 -39.14 -8.93 0.30
N TRP A 489 -38.78 -8.92 -0.98
CA TRP A 489 -38.47 -7.67 -1.68
C TRP A 489 -39.64 -6.69 -1.61
N GLY A 490 -39.35 -5.43 -1.30
CA GLY A 490 -40.33 -4.37 -1.03
C GLY A 490 -41.06 -4.49 0.32
N SER A 491 -40.81 -5.53 1.12
CA SER A 491 -41.43 -5.62 2.45
C SER A 491 -40.80 -4.62 3.41
N GLN A 492 -41.66 -3.95 4.19
CA GLN A 492 -41.25 -3.05 5.25
C GLN A 492 -41.86 -3.53 6.56
N PHE A 493 -41.02 -3.97 7.49
CA PHE A 493 -41.50 -4.52 8.77
C PHE A 493 -42.07 -3.44 9.70
N SER A 494 -41.51 -2.23 9.67
CA SER A 494 -41.99 -1.09 10.47
C SER A 494 -41.78 0.24 9.71
N PRO A 495 -42.60 1.27 9.97
CA PRO A 495 -42.55 2.54 9.22
C PRO A 495 -41.21 3.31 9.32
N TYR A 496 -40.39 3.02 10.33
CA TYR A 496 -39.10 3.66 10.59
C TYR A 496 -37.89 2.81 10.12
N ARG A 497 -38.14 1.73 9.37
CA ARG A 497 -37.09 0.95 8.71
C ARG A 497 -37.20 1.12 7.22
N GLU A 498 -36.07 1.16 6.53
CA GLU A 498 -36.06 1.11 5.08
C GLU A 498 -36.71 -0.19 4.56
N PRO A 499 -37.49 -0.14 3.47
CA PRO A 499 -37.99 -1.34 2.82
C PRO A 499 -36.84 -2.23 2.37
N PHE A 500 -37.05 -3.56 2.43
CA PHE A 500 -36.07 -4.52 1.95
C PHE A 500 -36.07 -4.54 0.41
N ASN A 501 -35.38 -3.61 -0.22
CA ASN A 501 -35.29 -3.50 -1.68
C ASN A 501 -34.00 -4.15 -2.18
N PRO A 502 -34.03 -4.94 -3.26
CA PRO A 502 -32.83 -5.37 -3.94
C PRO A 502 -32.22 -4.23 -4.76
N SER A 503 -30.97 -4.42 -5.15
CA SER A 503 -30.29 -3.60 -6.14
C SER A 503 -29.26 -4.44 -6.88
N VAL A 504 -29.08 -4.18 -8.17
CA VAL A 504 -28.01 -4.76 -9.00
C VAL A 504 -27.35 -3.68 -9.85
N ASN A 505 -26.03 -3.77 -9.99
CA ASN A 505 -25.25 -2.92 -10.87
C ASN A 505 -25.13 -3.58 -12.24
N LEU A 506 -25.69 -2.93 -13.26
CA LEU A 506 -25.54 -3.32 -14.67
C LEU A 506 -24.32 -2.60 -15.24
N MET A 507 -23.19 -3.29 -15.28
CA MET A 507 -21.92 -2.74 -15.75
C MET A 507 -21.77 -2.90 -17.28
N TYR A 508 -21.21 -1.89 -17.92
CA TYR A 508 -20.85 -1.92 -19.34
C TYR A 508 -19.69 -0.95 -19.64
N PHE A 509 -18.99 -1.20 -20.74
CA PHE A 509 -17.92 -0.35 -21.25
C PHE A 509 -18.36 0.37 -22.53
N VAL A 510 -17.97 1.64 -22.66
CA VAL A 510 -18.18 2.47 -23.86
C VAL A 510 -16.82 2.89 -24.42
N SER A 511 -16.55 2.56 -25.68
CA SER A 511 -15.25 2.86 -26.31
C SER A 511 -15.17 4.21 -27.00
N ASN A 512 -16.30 4.91 -27.20
CA ASN A 512 -16.29 6.23 -27.82
C ASN A 512 -15.75 7.29 -26.85
N LYS A 513 -14.65 7.97 -27.19
CA LYS A 513 -13.99 8.98 -26.35
C LYS A 513 -14.86 10.19 -26.02
N THR A 514 -15.90 10.48 -26.81
CA THR A 514 -16.87 11.56 -26.53
C THR A 514 -18.11 11.09 -25.77
N GLY A 515 -18.12 9.85 -25.26
CA GLY A 515 -19.29 9.22 -24.66
C GLY A 515 -20.30 8.70 -25.69
N SER A 516 -21.35 8.04 -25.22
CA SER A 516 -22.44 7.52 -26.04
C SER A 516 -23.73 7.37 -25.23
N SER A 517 -24.87 7.54 -25.90
CA SER A 517 -26.17 7.22 -25.30
C SER A 517 -26.44 5.71 -25.43
N VAL A 518 -26.53 5.01 -24.30
CA VAL A 518 -26.70 3.56 -24.22
C VAL A 518 -28.13 3.23 -23.82
N GLU A 519 -28.81 2.45 -24.68
CA GLU A 519 -30.08 1.82 -24.36
C GLU A 519 -29.81 0.47 -23.70
N ILE A 520 -30.35 0.26 -22.50
CA ILE A 520 -30.20 -0.99 -21.74
C ILE A 520 -31.59 -1.60 -21.62
N THR A 521 -31.73 -2.87 -22.02
CA THR A 521 -32.99 -3.61 -21.97
C THR A 521 -32.78 -4.97 -21.34
N VAL A 522 -33.64 -5.36 -20.42
CA VAL A 522 -33.65 -6.72 -19.84
C VAL A 522 -34.88 -7.44 -20.34
N ASN A 523 -34.69 -8.65 -20.87
CA ASN A 523 -35.75 -9.51 -21.36
C ASN A 523 -35.75 -10.84 -20.59
N ASN A 524 -36.93 -11.42 -20.37
CA ASN A 524 -37.05 -12.80 -19.89
C ASN A 524 -36.75 -13.80 -21.02
N LYS A 525 -36.75 -15.09 -20.69
CA LYS A 525 -36.50 -16.19 -21.64
C LYS A 525 -37.49 -16.24 -22.81
N GLU A 526 -38.72 -15.73 -22.61
CA GLU A 526 -39.75 -15.61 -23.64
C GLU A 526 -39.53 -14.40 -24.58
N GLY A 527 -38.52 -13.55 -24.31
CA GLY A 527 -38.22 -12.34 -25.07
C GLY A 527 -39.10 -11.14 -24.68
N GLU A 528 -39.85 -11.23 -23.59
CA GLU A 528 -40.63 -10.12 -23.04
C GLU A 528 -39.73 -9.18 -22.26
N LYS A 529 -39.87 -7.89 -22.55
CA LYS A 529 -39.11 -6.82 -21.91
C LYS A 529 -39.60 -6.58 -20.48
N VAL A 530 -38.72 -6.75 -19.50
CA VAL A 530 -39.01 -6.56 -18.08
C VAL A 530 -38.40 -5.28 -17.49
N PHE A 531 -37.34 -4.75 -18.10
CA PHE A 531 -36.74 -3.48 -17.72
C PHE A 531 -36.15 -2.78 -18.94
N SER A 532 -36.17 -1.46 -18.94
CA SER A 532 -35.46 -0.67 -19.93
C SER A 532 -35.11 0.70 -19.39
N THR A 533 -33.91 1.15 -19.68
CA THR A 533 -33.46 2.51 -19.39
C THR A 533 -32.55 3.00 -20.51
N LYS A 534 -32.30 4.30 -20.50
CA LYS A 534 -31.36 4.95 -21.40
C LYS A 534 -30.49 5.91 -20.59
N GLN A 535 -29.19 5.81 -20.74
CA GLN A 535 -28.22 6.66 -20.05
C GLN A 535 -27.25 7.27 -21.07
N ASP A 536 -26.93 8.55 -20.89
CA ASP A 536 -25.76 9.13 -21.55
C ASP A 536 -24.52 8.77 -20.73
N SER A 537 -23.60 8.06 -21.36
CA SER A 537 -22.50 7.36 -20.71
C SER A 537 -21.16 7.91 -21.20
N ASP A 538 -20.21 8.03 -20.28
CA ASP A 538 -18.87 8.50 -20.60
C ASP A 538 -18.03 7.39 -21.25
N TYR A 539 -16.90 7.77 -21.82
CA TYR A 539 -15.87 6.82 -22.23
C TYR A 539 -15.40 5.99 -21.03
N GLY A 540 -15.32 4.67 -21.17
CA GLY A 540 -14.87 3.78 -20.11
C GLY A 540 -15.98 2.93 -19.50
N PHE A 541 -15.74 2.47 -18.28
CA PHE A 541 -16.72 1.69 -17.50
C PHE A 541 -17.83 2.59 -16.97
N ASN A 542 -19.06 2.12 -17.11
CA ASN A 542 -20.27 2.77 -16.64
C ASN A 542 -21.14 1.75 -15.91
N ILE A 543 -21.95 2.23 -14.98
CA ILE A 543 -22.86 1.42 -14.17
C ILE A 543 -24.25 2.05 -14.20
N VAL A 544 -25.26 1.22 -14.43
CA VAL A 544 -26.66 1.53 -14.10
C VAL A 544 -27.08 0.70 -12.91
N GLU A 545 -27.53 1.35 -11.84
CA GLU A 545 -28.19 0.67 -10.74
C GLU A 545 -29.66 0.35 -11.11
N TRP A 546 -30.08 -0.89 -10.89
CA TRP A 546 -31.46 -1.32 -11.07
C TRP A 546 -31.97 -2.00 -9.79
N ASP A 547 -33.10 -1.51 -9.28
CA ASP A 547 -33.78 -2.03 -8.08
C ASP A 547 -34.59 -3.32 -8.34
N LEU A 548 -34.34 -4.00 -9.46
CA LEU A 548 -35.02 -5.20 -9.93
C LEU A 548 -36.55 -5.07 -10.09
N VAL A 549 -37.08 -3.84 -10.13
CA VAL A 549 -38.50 -3.59 -10.35
C VAL A 549 -38.83 -3.75 -11.83
N VAL A 550 -39.88 -4.53 -12.10
CA VAL A 550 -40.44 -4.77 -13.44
C VAL A 550 -41.65 -3.88 -13.69
N LYS A 551 -42.43 -3.58 -12.64
CA LYS A 551 -43.64 -2.76 -12.74
C LYS A 551 -43.93 -2.05 -11.43
N THR A 552 -44.36 -0.80 -11.51
CA THR A 552 -44.98 -0.07 -10.40
C THR A 552 -46.44 0.19 -10.76
N ASP A 553 -47.36 -0.16 -9.88
CA ASP A 553 -48.79 0.12 -10.09
C ASP A 553 -49.15 1.58 -9.73
N LYS A 554 -50.41 1.96 -9.98
CA LYS A 554 -50.89 3.33 -9.72
C LYS A 554 -50.91 3.70 -8.22
N ALA A 555 -50.87 2.71 -7.34
CA ALA A 555 -50.82 2.91 -5.89
C ALA A 555 -49.36 2.96 -5.38
N GLY A 556 -48.37 2.79 -6.25
CA GLY A 556 -46.95 2.79 -5.89
C GLY A 556 -46.41 1.41 -5.50
N ASN A 557 -47.19 0.33 -5.61
CA ASN A 557 -46.71 -1.01 -5.29
C ASN A 557 -45.77 -1.50 -6.40
N LYS A 558 -44.58 -1.93 -6.00
CA LYS A 558 -43.54 -2.47 -6.88
C LYS A 558 -43.69 -3.98 -7.04
N SER A 559 -43.59 -4.45 -8.27
CA SER A 559 -43.43 -5.87 -8.63
C SER A 559 -41.99 -6.11 -9.07
N TYR A 560 -41.34 -7.10 -8.48
CA TYR A 560 -39.93 -7.42 -8.72
C TYR A 560 -39.77 -8.58 -9.70
N ILE A 561 -38.60 -8.65 -10.31
CA ILE A 561 -38.18 -9.76 -11.18
C ILE A 561 -38.36 -11.12 -10.47
N GLN A 562 -38.81 -12.14 -11.20
CA GLN A 562 -39.03 -13.47 -10.65
C GLN A 562 -37.85 -14.40 -10.94
N LYS A 563 -37.80 -15.57 -10.29
CA LYS A 563 -36.79 -16.59 -10.60
C LYS A 563 -36.84 -16.97 -12.08
N GLY A 564 -35.70 -17.05 -12.74
CA GLY A 564 -35.62 -17.34 -14.16
C GLY A 564 -34.29 -16.96 -14.80
N GLU A 565 -34.20 -17.21 -16.11
CA GLU A 565 -33.10 -16.78 -16.98
C GLU A 565 -33.50 -15.48 -17.68
N TYR A 566 -32.56 -14.55 -17.76
CA TYR A 566 -32.76 -13.23 -18.35
C TYR A 566 -31.58 -12.82 -19.21
N THR A 567 -31.84 -12.01 -20.22
CA THR A 567 -30.83 -11.43 -21.11
C THR A 567 -30.85 -9.91 -20.98
N ILE A 568 -29.68 -9.31 -20.73
CA ILE A 568 -29.46 -7.86 -20.76
C ILE A 568 -28.89 -7.51 -22.14
N GLU A 569 -29.51 -6.59 -22.85
CA GLU A 569 -29.03 -6.01 -24.10
C GLU A 569 -28.58 -4.56 -23.87
N PHE A 570 -27.33 -4.27 -24.20
CA PHE A 570 -26.73 -2.93 -24.22
C PHE A 570 -26.57 -2.49 -25.66
N LYS A 571 -27.09 -1.31 -26.02
CA LYS A 571 -27.18 -0.88 -27.41
C LYS A 571 -26.74 0.57 -27.60
N VAL A 572 -25.89 0.79 -28.61
CA VAL A 572 -25.43 2.10 -29.08
C VAL A 572 -25.64 2.18 -30.59
N GLY A 573 -26.66 2.92 -31.02
CA GLY A 573 -27.07 3.00 -32.42
C GLY A 573 -27.46 1.63 -32.98
N ASN A 574 -26.70 1.13 -33.95
CA ASN A 574 -26.91 -0.20 -34.56
C ASN A 574 -26.04 -1.31 -33.94
N THR A 575 -25.14 -0.96 -33.01
CA THR A 575 -24.29 -1.92 -32.31
C THR A 575 -24.97 -2.34 -31.01
N LYS A 576 -24.96 -3.63 -30.71
CA LYS A 576 -25.51 -4.16 -29.46
C LYS A 576 -24.63 -5.28 -28.90
N HIS A 577 -24.64 -5.42 -27.59
CA HIS A 577 -24.06 -6.55 -26.88
C HIS A 577 -25.08 -7.13 -25.91
N SER A 578 -25.19 -8.46 -25.85
CA SER A 578 -26.10 -9.17 -24.97
C SER A 578 -25.35 -10.08 -24.01
N VAL A 579 -25.79 -10.10 -22.75
CA VAL A 579 -25.26 -10.99 -21.70
C VAL A 579 -26.42 -11.61 -20.94
N ASP A 580 -26.25 -12.87 -20.53
CA ASP A 580 -27.27 -13.60 -19.78
C ASP A 580 -26.93 -13.66 -18.30
N PHE A 581 -27.95 -13.62 -17.43
CA PHE A 581 -27.84 -13.80 -15.99
C PHE A 581 -29.03 -14.58 -15.43
N ASN A 582 -28.86 -15.16 -14.23
CA ASN A 582 -29.93 -15.90 -13.56
C ASN A 582 -30.44 -15.17 -12.32
N VAL A 583 -31.73 -15.33 -12.08
CA VAL A 583 -32.35 -15.07 -10.78
C VAL A 583 -32.72 -16.41 -10.16
N LYS A 584 -32.04 -16.80 -9.07
CA LYS A 584 -32.14 -18.12 -8.44
C LYS A 584 -33.00 -18.16 -7.18
#